data_AF-A0AAX3T5E4-F1
#
_entry.id   AF-A0AAX3T5E4-F1
#
_cell.length_a   1.000
_cell.length_b   1.000
_cell.length_c   1.000
_cell.angle_alpha   90.00
_cell.angle_beta   90.00
_cell.angle_gamma   90.00
#
_symmetry.space_group_name_H-M   'P 1'
#
loop_
_entity.id
_entity.type
_entity.pdbx_description
1 polymer ?
#
loop_
_entity_poly.entity_id
_entity_poly.type
_entity_poly.pdbx_seq_one_letter_code
_entity_poly.pdbx_strand_id
1 'polypeptide(L)'
;MPPSYNEVTAWTPDQLRFIANGLFAMKARLDAEAPKAGNPVLNLTGAEWTGKARGPADDRAEAITRWLRGVADEYGDLADAMNRGAFSIEGAVTALENGTTSSESQGYVLNRGSREYEVTFEKAKAPPGAEYDANVAFQHQTALRNLGIAADQAVSDTSAAVNSALAALGGITPVSIATSSGSMTRAANQVDAFREVYGRVPVSENDWRMAAALDPHSYNPKNKGVPPVVSIIKINPVPGQGVVATGLFIPIDKVIAGPGWMKFNRNLGDDRGFDPNFSPEDTRVSYFIDYENGVIVARQNPSCDDKGNVKTGTPSVQASQLPDGTVAIAYDGWDPLAPPGPEKVGWSVNGQTIVTPGQGGARVSGEATDFPSMETYQYLPDGRTQVLHQDDAGDHHETGPMANLPLHHDYGDYKDDLDRFPTETYVSPGNHSYPIDLGDITGMTDLGDPENPPVLKGVR
;
A
#
# COMPACT_ATOMS: atom_id res chain seq x y z
N MET A 1 -3.33 21.62 -12.34
CA MET A 1 -3.23 23.09 -12.17
C MET A 1 -2.00 23.36 -11.32
N PRO A 2 -1.14 24.33 -11.67
CA PRO A 2 0.02 24.65 -10.85
C PRO A 2 -0.40 25.12 -9.45
N PRO A 3 0.47 25.00 -8.43
CA PRO A 3 0.26 25.61 -7.13
C PRO A 3 0.15 27.14 -7.27
N SER A 4 -0.55 27.78 -6.33
CA SER A 4 -0.63 29.24 -6.25
C SER A 4 0.68 29.83 -5.73
N TYR A 5 0.87 31.15 -5.90
CA TYR A 5 2.03 31.86 -5.35
C TYR A 5 2.19 31.61 -3.85
N ASN A 6 1.11 31.74 -3.07
CA ASN A 6 1.16 31.53 -1.61
C ASN A 6 1.63 30.11 -1.24
N GLU A 7 1.21 29.10 -2.01
CA GLU A 7 1.63 27.72 -1.80
C GLU A 7 3.12 27.52 -2.12
N VAL A 8 3.58 28.06 -3.25
CA VAL A 8 5.01 27.98 -3.67
C VAL A 8 5.92 28.69 -2.66
N THR A 9 5.58 29.90 -2.22
CA THR A 9 6.40 30.66 -1.26
C THR A 9 6.34 30.12 0.17
N ALA A 10 5.41 29.22 0.47
CA ALA A 10 5.33 28.55 1.76
C ALA A 10 6.25 27.31 1.86
N TRP A 11 6.83 26.87 0.73
CA TRP A 11 7.74 25.73 0.73
C TRP A 11 9.03 26.03 1.50
N THR A 12 9.53 25.01 2.21
CA THR A 12 10.71 25.13 3.09
C THR A 12 11.85 24.23 2.60
N PRO A 13 12.58 24.60 1.52
CA PRO A 13 13.68 23.80 0.99
C PRO A 13 14.82 23.59 1.99
N ASP A 14 14.94 24.42 3.01
CA ASP A 14 15.93 24.25 4.09
C ASP A 14 15.71 22.97 4.92
N GLN A 15 14.48 22.46 5.01
CA GLN A 15 14.24 21.17 5.67
C GLN A 15 14.90 20.01 4.90
N LEU A 16 14.89 20.07 3.56
CA LEU A 16 15.58 19.08 2.73
C LEU A 16 17.10 19.13 2.96
N ARG A 17 17.68 20.33 3.07
CA ARG A 17 19.11 20.51 3.39
C ARG A 17 19.46 19.96 4.77
N PHE A 18 18.61 20.19 5.77
CA PHE A 18 18.81 19.66 7.11
C PHE A 18 18.85 18.13 7.12
N ILE A 19 17.92 17.48 6.42
CA ILE A 19 17.88 16.03 6.28
C ILE A 19 19.13 15.53 5.53
N ALA A 20 19.47 16.16 4.41
CA ALA A 20 20.64 15.82 3.60
C ALA A 20 21.95 15.85 4.42
N ASN A 21 22.12 16.82 5.32
CA ASN A 21 23.28 16.89 6.22
C ASN A 21 23.35 15.67 7.17
N GLY A 22 22.21 15.22 7.69
CA GLY A 22 22.12 14.00 8.50
C GLY A 22 22.53 12.75 7.71
N LEU A 23 22.10 12.67 6.44
CA LEU A 23 22.44 11.56 5.54
C LEU A 23 23.92 11.55 5.16
N PHE A 24 24.54 12.71 4.90
CA PHE A 24 25.99 12.79 4.71
C PHE A 24 26.78 12.38 5.96
N ALA A 25 26.30 12.72 7.15
CA ALA A 25 26.91 12.26 8.39
C ALA A 25 26.80 10.73 8.53
N MET A 26 25.70 10.12 8.08
CA MET A 26 25.54 8.67 8.03
C MET A 26 26.51 8.02 7.04
N LYS A 27 26.60 8.54 5.81
CA LYS A 27 27.62 8.13 4.82
C LYS A 27 29.01 8.11 5.44
N ALA A 28 29.43 9.23 6.03
CA ALA A 28 30.77 9.37 6.61
C ALA A 28 31.04 8.36 7.74
N ARG A 29 30.02 8.05 8.55
CA ARG A 29 30.11 7.01 9.59
C ARG A 29 30.26 5.62 8.98
N LEU A 30 29.44 5.28 7.98
CA LEU A 30 29.52 3.98 7.32
C LEU A 30 30.85 3.78 6.60
N ASP A 31 31.37 4.81 5.93
CA ASP A 31 32.70 4.80 5.33
C ASP A 31 33.81 4.52 6.37
N ALA A 32 33.68 5.07 7.57
CA ALA A 32 34.62 4.86 8.67
C ALA A 32 34.48 3.47 9.35
N GLU A 33 33.27 2.92 9.41
CA GLU A 33 32.99 1.61 10.02
C GLU A 33 33.23 0.43 9.05
N ALA A 34 33.04 0.63 7.75
CA ALA A 34 33.24 -0.38 6.71
C ALA A 34 34.57 -1.16 6.85
N PRO A 35 35.75 -0.51 6.98
CA PRO A 35 37.00 -1.24 7.17
C PRO A 35 37.04 -2.02 8.49
N LYS A 36 36.38 -1.56 9.56
CA LYS A 36 36.38 -2.24 10.86
C LYS A 36 35.62 -3.57 10.84
N ALA A 37 34.68 -3.73 9.91
CA ALA A 37 33.92 -4.97 9.74
C ALA A 37 34.77 -6.09 9.12
N GLY A 38 35.54 -5.80 8.07
CA GLY A 38 36.33 -6.82 7.35
C GLY A 38 37.79 -6.93 7.78
N ASN A 39 38.45 -5.81 8.11
CA ASN A 39 39.89 -5.79 8.38
C ASN A 39 40.36 -6.72 9.51
N PRO A 40 39.60 -6.94 10.61
CA PRO A 40 40.02 -7.90 11.64
C PRO A 40 40.22 -9.32 11.11
N VAL A 41 39.49 -9.71 10.06
CA VAL A 41 39.64 -11.01 9.39
C VAL A 41 40.72 -10.95 8.32
N LEU A 42 40.66 -9.93 7.46
CA LEU A 42 41.56 -9.78 6.31
C LEU A 42 43.03 -9.58 6.72
N ASN A 43 43.27 -8.93 7.86
CA ASN A 43 44.62 -8.63 8.34
C ASN A 43 45.32 -9.80 9.04
N LEU A 44 44.62 -10.91 9.32
CA LEU A 44 45.25 -12.10 9.90
C LEU A 44 46.20 -12.72 8.88
N THR A 45 47.42 -13.00 9.31
CA THR A 45 48.46 -13.64 8.51
C THR A 45 48.24 -15.15 8.42
N GLY A 46 48.89 -15.79 7.45
CA GLY A 46 48.89 -17.26 7.33
C GLY A 46 49.57 -17.99 8.50
N ALA A 47 50.20 -17.28 9.44
CA ALA A 47 50.67 -17.86 10.69
C ALA A 47 49.60 -17.82 11.79
N GLU A 48 48.67 -16.85 11.74
CA GLU A 48 47.62 -16.63 12.74
C GLU A 48 46.35 -17.44 12.45
N TRP A 49 46.03 -17.66 11.17
CA TRP A 49 44.89 -18.50 10.78
C TRP A 49 45.12 -19.24 9.47
N THR A 50 44.98 -20.57 9.53
CA THR A 50 45.04 -21.47 8.37
C THR A 50 43.86 -22.45 8.37
N GLY A 51 43.68 -23.17 7.25
CA GLY A 51 42.69 -24.24 7.11
C GLY A 51 41.54 -23.89 6.16
N LYS A 52 40.62 -24.85 5.98
CA LYS A 52 39.54 -24.78 4.97
C LYS A 52 38.56 -23.61 5.19
N ALA A 53 38.47 -23.07 6.40
CA ALA A 53 37.58 -21.96 6.74
C ALA A 53 38.16 -20.57 6.38
N ARG A 54 39.47 -20.46 6.05
CA ARG A 54 40.13 -19.18 5.82
C ARG A 54 39.59 -18.45 4.57
N GLY A 55 39.57 -19.12 3.43
CA GLY A 55 39.08 -18.53 2.17
C GLY A 55 37.64 -18.00 2.28
N PRO A 56 36.67 -18.81 2.72
CA PRO A 56 35.30 -18.34 2.92
C PRO A 56 35.14 -17.17 3.90
N ALA A 57 36.01 -17.07 4.90
CA ALA A 57 35.99 -15.95 5.85
C ALA A 57 36.54 -14.67 5.22
N ASP A 58 37.58 -14.75 4.40
CA ASP A 58 38.10 -13.61 3.62
C ASP A 58 37.04 -13.12 2.63
N ASP A 59 36.40 -14.03 1.89
CA ASP A 59 35.31 -13.70 0.96
C ASP A 59 34.16 -12.98 1.67
N ARG A 60 33.78 -13.43 2.88
CA ARG A 60 32.73 -12.78 3.68
C ARG A 60 33.17 -11.41 4.20
N ALA A 61 34.41 -11.28 4.63
CA ALA A 61 34.97 -10.03 5.16
C ALA A 61 35.12 -8.95 4.06
N GLU A 62 35.50 -9.34 2.84
CA GLU A 62 35.49 -8.45 1.68
C GLU A 62 34.05 -8.08 1.29
N ALA A 63 33.14 -9.04 1.26
CA ALA A 63 31.74 -8.80 0.89
C ALA A 63 31.05 -7.80 1.83
N ILE A 64 31.20 -7.94 3.15
CA ILE A 64 30.59 -7.02 4.12
C ILE A 64 31.21 -5.62 4.03
N THR A 65 32.52 -5.52 3.79
CA THR A 65 33.22 -4.24 3.63
C THR A 65 32.76 -3.50 2.37
N ARG A 66 32.66 -4.22 1.24
CA ARG A 66 32.16 -3.65 -0.02
C ARG A 66 30.69 -3.23 0.10
N TRP A 67 29.87 -4.03 0.79
CA TRP A 67 28.48 -3.67 1.04
C TRP A 67 28.33 -2.39 1.87
N LEU A 68 29.04 -2.27 3.00
CA LEU A 68 28.97 -1.07 3.84
C LEU A 68 29.39 0.20 3.07
N ARG A 69 30.38 0.10 2.18
CA ARG A 69 30.76 1.20 1.28
C ARG A 69 29.68 1.52 0.25
N GLY A 70 29.09 0.50 -0.38
CA GLY A 70 27.96 0.70 -1.28
C GLY A 70 26.80 1.41 -0.60
N VAL A 71 26.44 0.99 0.62
CA VAL A 71 25.38 1.64 1.42
C VAL A 71 25.75 3.09 1.75
N ALA A 72 27.02 3.35 2.08
CA ALA A 72 27.50 4.71 2.31
C ALA A 72 27.36 5.59 1.06
N ASP A 73 27.73 5.08 -0.10
CA ASP A 73 27.64 5.80 -1.38
C ASP A 73 26.19 6.15 -1.74
N GLU A 74 25.27 5.20 -1.57
CA GLU A 74 23.84 5.43 -1.84
C GLU A 74 23.17 6.40 -0.84
N TYR A 75 23.59 6.41 0.43
CA TYR A 75 23.19 7.49 1.36
C TYR A 75 23.74 8.85 0.92
N GLY A 76 24.91 8.86 0.29
CA GLY A 76 25.49 10.03 -0.37
C GLY A 76 24.63 10.51 -1.53
N ASP A 77 24.22 9.61 -2.41
CA ASP A 77 23.38 9.92 -3.57
C ASP A 77 21.99 10.45 -3.16
N LEU A 78 21.40 9.90 -2.10
CA LEU A 78 20.15 10.42 -1.51
C LEU A 78 20.33 11.83 -0.93
N ALA A 79 21.42 12.06 -0.19
CA ALA A 79 21.74 13.39 0.35
C ALA A 79 21.97 14.41 -0.77
N ASP A 80 22.64 14.00 -1.83
CA ASP A 80 22.88 14.79 -3.03
C ASP A 80 21.58 15.16 -3.76
N ALA A 81 20.67 14.19 -3.93
CA ALA A 81 19.37 14.42 -4.54
C ALA A 81 18.56 15.44 -3.74
N MET A 82 18.53 15.33 -2.41
CA MET A 82 17.84 16.28 -1.52
C MET A 82 18.46 17.68 -1.57
N ASN A 83 19.79 17.80 -1.60
CA ASN A 83 20.46 19.10 -1.69
C ASN A 83 20.25 19.78 -3.05
N ARG A 84 20.37 19.02 -4.15
CA ARG A 84 20.08 19.55 -5.50
C ARG A 84 18.62 19.96 -5.62
N GLY A 85 17.71 19.16 -5.09
CA GLY A 85 16.29 19.48 -5.04
C GLY A 85 15.99 20.75 -4.28
N ALA A 86 16.57 20.89 -3.07
CA ALA A 86 16.45 22.12 -2.28
C ALA A 86 16.92 23.36 -3.05
N PHE A 87 18.05 23.28 -3.74
CA PHE A 87 18.56 24.37 -4.57
C PHE A 87 17.64 24.70 -5.76
N SER A 88 17.14 23.68 -6.47
CA SER A 88 16.22 23.87 -7.59
C SER A 88 14.90 24.51 -7.15
N ILE A 89 14.34 24.06 -6.03
CA ILE A 89 13.10 24.60 -5.45
C ILE A 89 13.30 26.06 -5.03
N GLU A 90 14.39 26.36 -4.30
CA GLU A 90 14.72 27.74 -3.90
C GLU A 90 14.90 28.66 -5.12
N GLY A 91 15.56 28.18 -6.17
CA GLY A 91 15.72 28.91 -7.43
C GLY A 91 14.39 29.21 -8.10
N ALA A 92 13.47 28.25 -8.13
CA ALA A 92 12.14 28.42 -8.72
C ALA A 92 11.26 29.39 -7.90
N VAL A 93 11.30 29.30 -6.57
CA VAL A 93 10.64 30.26 -5.65
C VAL A 93 11.16 31.67 -5.92
N THR A 94 12.48 31.85 -5.95
CA THR A 94 13.13 33.14 -6.21
C THR A 94 12.75 33.70 -7.59
N ALA A 95 12.70 32.86 -8.62
CA ALA A 95 12.29 33.28 -9.95
C ALA A 95 10.83 33.77 -9.97
N LEU A 96 9.93 33.08 -9.27
CA LEU A 96 8.54 33.47 -9.15
C LEU A 96 8.35 34.78 -8.38
N GLU A 97 9.09 34.97 -7.28
CA GLU A 97 9.09 36.23 -6.51
C GLU A 97 9.59 37.42 -7.35
N ASN A 98 10.68 37.22 -8.10
CA ASN A 98 11.22 38.25 -8.99
C ASN A 98 10.25 38.56 -10.14
N GLY A 99 9.63 37.55 -10.74
CA GLY A 99 8.61 37.72 -11.77
C GLY A 99 7.41 38.50 -11.25
N THR A 100 6.95 38.19 -10.04
CA THR A 100 5.85 38.90 -9.36
C THR A 100 6.22 40.35 -9.11
N THR A 101 7.41 40.62 -8.58
CA THR A 101 7.92 41.99 -8.33
C THR A 101 8.03 42.80 -9.63
N SER A 102 8.53 42.17 -10.71
CA SER A 102 8.61 42.79 -12.03
C SER A 102 7.22 43.14 -12.58
N SER A 103 6.26 42.23 -12.47
CA SER A 103 4.87 42.46 -12.87
C SER A 103 4.21 43.60 -12.07
N GLU A 104 4.39 43.59 -10.74
CA GLU A 104 3.89 44.62 -9.84
C GLU A 104 4.49 46.00 -10.19
N SER A 105 5.77 46.09 -10.60
CA SER A 105 6.42 47.34 -11.02
C SER A 105 5.84 47.96 -12.30
N GLN A 106 5.09 47.17 -13.08
CA GLN A 106 4.36 47.63 -14.27
C GLN A 106 2.87 47.91 -13.97
N GLY A 107 2.46 47.79 -12.70
CA GLY A 107 1.09 47.96 -12.26
C GLY A 107 0.23 46.70 -12.32
N TYR A 108 0.76 45.55 -12.72
CA TYR A 108 0.01 44.29 -12.78
C TYR A 108 0.27 43.46 -11.52
N VAL A 109 -0.71 43.46 -10.61
CA VAL A 109 -0.60 42.85 -9.29
C VAL A 109 -1.25 41.47 -9.28
N LEU A 110 -0.45 40.46 -8.96
CA LEU A 110 -0.87 39.07 -8.87
C LEU A 110 -1.85 38.86 -7.71
N ASN A 111 -2.97 38.18 -7.99
CA ASN A 111 -3.78 37.55 -6.96
C ASN A 111 -3.05 36.31 -6.43
N ARG A 112 -2.36 36.47 -5.31
CA ARG A 112 -1.43 35.46 -4.76
C ARG A 112 -2.08 34.14 -4.33
N GLY A 113 -3.41 34.12 -4.16
CA GLY A 113 -4.19 32.90 -3.89
C GLY A 113 -4.72 32.21 -5.15
N SER A 114 -4.57 32.82 -6.33
CA SER A 114 -5.06 32.24 -7.59
C SER A 114 -4.08 31.22 -8.15
N ARG A 115 -4.58 30.01 -8.43
CA ARG A 115 -3.82 28.98 -9.18
C ARG A 115 -3.78 29.22 -10.69
N GLU A 116 -4.57 30.18 -11.19
CA GLU A 116 -4.50 30.64 -12.58
C GLU A 116 -3.63 31.88 -12.75
N TYR A 117 -2.99 32.34 -11.67
CA TYR A 117 -2.08 33.49 -11.65
C TYR A 117 -2.69 34.79 -12.22
N GLU A 118 -3.98 34.98 -11.95
CA GLU A 118 -4.71 36.18 -12.37
C GLU A 118 -4.05 37.45 -11.84
N VAL A 119 -3.94 38.46 -12.71
CA VAL A 119 -3.39 39.76 -12.38
C VAL A 119 -4.45 40.84 -12.46
N THR A 120 -4.37 41.83 -11.58
CA THR A 120 -5.21 43.02 -11.57
C THR A 120 -4.36 44.26 -11.81
N PHE A 121 -4.90 45.28 -12.48
CA PHE A 121 -4.15 46.50 -12.74
C PHE A 121 -4.35 47.54 -11.64
N GLU A 122 -3.25 47.91 -10.98
CA GLU A 122 -3.20 48.95 -9.95
C GLU A 122 -2.40 50.16 -10.44
N LYS A 123 -3.12 51.22 -10.82
CA LYS A 123 -2.52 52.47 -11.33
C LYS A 123 -1.51 53.11 -10.37
N ALA A 124 -1.66 52.89 -9.07
CA ALA A 124 -0.75 53.43 -8.05
C ALA A 124 0.66 52.79 -8.06
N LYS A 125 0.78 51.56 -8.58
CA LYS A 125 2.05 50.85 -8.73
C LYS A 125 2.63 50.93 -10.15
N ALA A 126 1.85 51.41 -11.10
CA ALA A 126 2.23 51.50 -12.51
C ALA A 126 3.14 52.71 -12.81
N PRO A 127 3.97 52.66 -13.85
CA PRO A 127 4.73 53.81 -14.32
C PRO A 127 3.82 55.00 -14.69
N PRO A 128 4.30 56.26 -14.57
CA PRO A 128 3.52 57.44 -14.92
C PRO A 128 2.97 57.36 -16.35
N GLY A 129 1.66 57.56 -16.50
CA GLY A 129 0.98 57.53 -17.80
C GLY A 129 0.61 56.13 -18.31
N ALA A 130 0.89 55.07 -17.54
CA ALA A 130 0.41 53.73 -17.86
C ALA A 130 -1.10 53.61 -17.63
N GLU A 131 -1.78 52.91 -18.53
CA GLU A 131 -3.18 52.50 -18.41
C GLU A 131 -3.27 50.98 -18.58
N TYR A 132 -4.41 50.41 -18.19
CA TYR A 132 -4.67 48.98 -18.35
C TYR A 132 -4.63 48.57 -19.83
N ASP A 133 -3.90 47.49 -20.12
CA ASP A 133 -3.90 46.82 -21.41
C ASP A 133 -4.15 45.31 -21.20
N ALA A 134 -5.19 44.79 -21.86
CA ALA A 134 -5.60 43.40 -21.71
C ALA A 134 -4.56 42.40 -22.25
N ASN A 135 -3.83 42.75 -23.31
CA ASN A 135 -2.78 41.89 -23.86
C ASN A 135 -1.57 41.85 -22.93
N VAL A 136 -1.20 42.99 -22.35
CA VAL A 136 -0.10 43.05 -21.38
C VAL A 136 -0.46 42.31 -20.09
N ALA A 137 -1.70 42.45 -19.61
CA ALA A 137 -2.21 41.65 -18.48
C ALA A 137 -2.10 40.15 -18.75
N PHE A 138 -2.54 39.71 -19.93
CA PHE A 138 -2.46 38.31 -20.35
C PHE A 138 -1.01 37.80 -20.43
N GLN A 139 -0.08 38.62 -20.92
CA GLN A 139 1.36 38.29 -20.96
C GLN A 139 1.93 38.09 -19.56
N HIS A 140 1.64 38.99 -18.62
CA HIS A 140 2.08 38.89 -17.22
C HIS A 140 1.50 37.66 -16.54
N GLN A 141 0.18 37.43 -16.65
CA GLN A 141 -0.47 36.24 -16.11
C GLN A 141 0.18 34.96 -16.66
N THR A 142 0.40 34.89 -17.98
CA THR A 142 1.02 33.72 -18.63
C THR A 142 2.45 33.50 -18.14
N ALA A 143 3.24 34.57 -18.03
CA ALA A 143 4.63 34.49 -17.55
C ALA A 143 4.70 33.98 -16.09
N LEU A 144 3.86 34.53 -15.20
CA LEU A 144 3.80 34.12 -13.80
C LEU A 144 3.29 32.68 -13.66
N ARG A 145 2.27 32.30 -14.44
CA ARG A 145 1.76 30.92 -14.47
C ARG A 145 2.83 29.93 -14.90
N ASN A 146 3.65 30.28 -15.90
CA ASN A 146 4.76 29.43 -16.33
C ASN A 146 5.85 29.28 -15.27
N LEU A 147 6.12 30.33 -14.48
CA LEU A 147 7.01 30.24 -13.32
C LEU A 147 6.43 29.34 -12.22
N GLY A 148 5.11 29.40 -11.99
CA GLY A 148 4.40 28.48 -11.10
C GLY A 148 4.51 27.02 -11.53
N ILE A 149 4.35 26.75 -12.83
CA ILE A 149 4.55 25.42 -13.42
C ILE A 149 6.01 24.96 -13.25
N ALA A 150 6.98 25.84 -13.47
CA ALA A 150 8.39 25.49 -13.29
C ALA A 150 8.72 25.16 -11.82
N ALA A 151 8.09 25.84 -10.85
CA ALA A 151 8.22 25.52 -9.44
C ALA A 151 7.63 24.14 -9.09
N ASP A 152 6.44 23.82 -9.62
CA ASP A 152 5.82 22.49 -9.47
C ASP A 152 6.67 21.38 -10.08
N GLN A 153 7.26 21.64 -11.25
CA GLN A 153 8.18 20.72 -11.91
C GLN A 153 9.44 20.49 -11.07
N ALA A 154 10.02 21.53 -10.46
CA ALA A 154 11.19 21.38 -9.60
C ALA A 154 10.93 20.48 -8.40
N VAL A 155 9.72 20.56 -7.80
CA VAL A 155 9.31 19.65 -6.71
C VAL A 155 9.11 18.23 -7.23
N SER A 156 8.46 18.06 -8.38
CA SER A 156 8.22 16.75 -9.00
C SER A 156 9.53 16.04 -9.36
N ASP A 157 10.48 16.76 -9.97
CA ASP A 157 11.81 16.25 -10.30
C ASP A 157 12.60 15.87 -9.04
N THR A 158 12.50 16.69 -7.99
CA THR A 158 13.12 16.40 -6.68
C THR A 158 12.55 15.12 -6.09
N SER A 159 11.23 14.95 -6.10
CA SER A 159 10.56 13.75 -5.62
C SER A 159 11.00 12.51 -6.39
N ALA A 160 11.05 12.59 -7.72
CA ALA A 160 11.52 11.50 -8.58
C ALA A 160 12.99 11.13 -8.28
N ALA A 161 13.87 12.11 -8.12
CA ALA A 161 15.27 11.89 -7.80
C ALA A 161 15.46 11.23 -6.42
N VAL A 162 14.71 11.69 -5.40
CA VAL A 162 14.69 11.09 -4.06
C VAL A 162 14.21 9.65 -4.11
N ASN A 163 13.10 9.38 -4.81
CA ASN A 163 12.56 8.02 -4.96
C ASN A 163 13.54 7.10 -5.72
N SER A 164 14.22 7.62 -6.74
CA SER A 164 15.26 6.87 -7.46
C SER A 164 16.43 6.50 -6.54
N ALA A 165 16.93 7.43 -5.72
CA ALA A 165 18.01 7.17 -4.78
C ALA A 165 17.59 6.18 -3.68
N LEU A 166 16.34 6.26 -3.21
CA LEU A 166 15.77 5.29 -2.27
C LEU A 166 15.65 3.89 -2.89
N ALA A 167 15.30 3.79 -4.16
CA ALA A 167 15.26 2.52 -4.88
C ALA A 167 16.66 1.91 -5.09
N ALA A 168 17.66 2.75 -5.39
CA ALA A 168 19.05 2.34 -5.58
C ALA A 168 19.68 1.83 -4.28
N LEU A 169 19.45 2.53 -3.15
CA LEU A 169 19.67 2.01 -1.80
C LEU A 169 19.10 0.59 -1.70
N GLY A 170 17.84 0.41 -2.12
CA GLY A 170 17.14 -0.88 -2.14
C GLY A 170 17.88 -2.00 -2.87
N GLY A 171 18.44 -1.70 -4.05
CA GLY A 171 19.05 -2.68 -4.95
C GLY A 171 20.45 -3.16 -4.55
N ILE A 172 21.22 -2.37 -3.79
CA ILE A 172 22.62 -2.70 -3.47
C ILE A 172 22.79 -3.65 -2.27
N THR A 173 21.69 -4.05 -1.61
CA THR A 173 21.76 -4.93 -0.44
C THR A 173 21.92 -6.39 -0.90
N PRO A 174 23.07 -7.05 -0.68
CA PRO A 174 23.30 -8.42 -1.13
C PRO A 174 22.30 -9.37 -0.47
N VAL A 175 21.82 -10.38 -1.18
CA VAL A 175 20.88 -11.40 -0.67
C VAL A 175 21.36 -12.06 0.65
N SER A 176 22.68 -12.20 0.84
CA SER A 176 23.30 -12.76 2.06
C SER A 176 23.40 -11.79 3.26
N ILE A 177 22.95 -10.54 3.09
CA ILE A 177 22.78 -9.51 4.13
C ILE A 177 21.31 -9.02 4.17
N ALA A 178 20.57 -9.14 3.06
CA ALA A 178 19.14 -8.85 2.92
C ALA A 178 18.25 -9.64 3.90
N THR A 179 18.71 -10.81 4.37
CA THR A 179 18.09 -11.55 5.48
C THR A 179 18.02 -10.76 6.80
N SER A 180 18.63 -9.57 6.87
CA SER A 180 18.74 -8.73 8.08
C SER A 180 18.17 -7.31 7.93
N SER A 181 17.65 -6.89 6.76
CA SER A 181 17.05 -5.54 6.57
C SER A 181 15.73 -5.62 5.79
N GLY A 182 14.68 -6.09 6.47
CA GLY A 182 13.40 -6.46 5.87
C GLY A 182 12.64 -5.36 5.10
N SER A 183 12.94 -4.07 5.26
CA SER A 183 12.18 -2.98 4.61
C SER A 183 12.55 -2.74 3.15
N MET A 184 13.79 -3.00 2.74
CA MET A 184 14.28 -2.66 1.39
C MET A 184 14.00 -3.78 0.39
N THR A 185 14.14 -5.03 0.82
CA THR A 185 13.66 -6.21 0.08
C THR A 185 12.14 -6.17 -0.11
N ARG A 186 11.41 -5.61 0.85
CA ARG A 186 9.96 -5.46 0.77
C ARG A 186 9.53 -4.60 -0.41
N ALA A 187 10.09 -3.40 -0.56
CA ALA A 187 9.72 -2.52 -1.67
C ALA A 187 10.02 -3.15 -3.05
N ALA A 188 11.14 -3.84 -3.20
CA ALA A 188 11.48 -4.53 -4.45
C ALA A 188 10.51 -5.66 -4.78
N ASN A 189 10.21 -6.53 -3.81
CA ASN A 189 9.26 -7.64 -3.98
C ASN A 189 7.85 -7.14 -4.32
N GLN A 190 7.42 -6.04 -3.71
CA GLN A 190 6.16 -5.36 -4.02
C GLN A 190 6.13 -4.85 -5.47
N VAL A 191 7.20 -4.20 -5.93
CA VAL A 191 7.30 -3.72 -7.32
C VAL A 191 7.25 -4.87 -8.32
N ASP A 192 7.94 -5.96 -8.03
CA ASP A 192 7.98 -7.13 -8.93
C ASP A 192 6.60 -7.80 -9.02
N ALA A 193 5.94 -8.05 -7.89
CA ALA A 193 4.59 -8.62 -7.85
C ALA A 193 3.55 -7.70 -8.52
N PHE A 194 3.67 -6.39 -8.32
CA PHE A 194 2.81 -5.42 -9.00
C PHE A 194 3.04 -5.42 -10.52
N ARG A 195 4.30 -5.45 -10.97
CA ARG A 195 4.63 -5.48 -12.40
C ARG A 195 4.12 -6.73 -13.09
N GLU A 196 4.12 -7.86 -12.41
CA GLU A 196 3.59 -9.12 -12.93
C GLU A 196 2.09 -9.01 -13.29
N VAL A 197 1.30 -8.40 -12.39
CA VAL A 197 -0.15 -8.29 -12.58
C VAL A 197 -0.54 -7.10 -13.47
N TYR A 198 0.13 -5.95 -13.31
CA TYR A 198 -0.26 -4.68 -13.95
C TYR A 198 0.59 -4.32 -15.18
N GLY A 199 1.70 -5.02 -15.42
CA GLY A 199 2.61 -4.76 -16.56
C GLY A 199 3.40 -3.45 -16.47
N ARG A 200 3.35 -2.74 -15.35
CA ARG A 200 4.04 -1.46 -15.08
C ARG A 200 4.54 -1.41 -13.64
N VAL A 201 5.36 -0.41 -13.31
CA VAL A 201 5.76 -0.15 -11.91
C VAL A 201 4.67 0.66 -11.16
N PRO A 202 4.57 0.53 -9.83
CA PRO A 202 3.66 1.36 -9.03
C PRO A 202 4.12 2.82 -9.04
N VAL A 203 3.18 3.75 -9.20
CA VAL A 203 3.44 5.21 -9.24
C VAL A 203 2.57 5.99 -8.26
N SER A 204 1.30 5.58 -8.09
CA SER A 204 0.37 6.20 -7.14
C SER A 204 0.40 5.49 -5.78
N GLU A 205 -0.13 6.14 -4.73
CA GLU A 205 -0.28 5.46 -3.44
C GLU A 205 -1.16 4.22 -3.52
N ASN A 206 -2.23 4.25 -4.33
CA ASN A 206 -3.10 3.10 -4.55
C ASN A 206 -2.36 1.97 -5.26
N ASP A 207 -1.46 2.27 -6.19
CA ASP A 207 -0.59 1.24 -6.77
C ASP A 207 0.29 0.59 -5.70
N TRP A 208 0.85 1.38 -4.78
CA TRP A 208 1.67 0.85 -3.69
C TRP A 208 0.86 0.02 -2.68
N ARG A 209 -0.41 0.36 -2.44
CA ARG A 209 -1.35 -0.46 -1.66
C ARG A 209 -1.58 -1.81 -2.34
N MET A 210 -1.84 -1.80 -3.65
CA MET A 210 -1.99 -3.03 -4.43
C MET A 210 -0.70 -3.85 -4.50
N ALA A 211 0.46 -3.19 -4.62
CA ALA A 211 1.77 -3.83 -4.60
C ALA A 211 2.03 -4.56 -3.26
N ALA A 212 1.65 -3.94 -2.14
CA ALA A 212 1.72 -4.57 -0.83
C ALA A 212 0.76 -5.76 -0.67
N ALA A 213 -0.44 -5.67 -1.25
CA ALA A 213 -1.41 -6.77 -1.22
C ALA A 213 -0.93 -7.98 -2.05
N LEU A 214 -0.25 -7.72 -3.17
CA LEU A 214 0.27 -8.72 -4.10
C LEU A 214 1.56 -9.39 -3.66
N ASP A 215 2.32 -8.78 -2.75
CA ASP A 215 3.64 -9.28 -2.34
C ASP A 215 3.58 -10.70 -1.76
N PRO A 216 4.20 -11.71 -2.43
CA PRO A 216 4.12 -13.10 -2.02
C PRO A 216 5.07 -13.45 -0.86
N HIS A 217 5.61 -12.46 -0.15
CA HIS A 217 6.54 -12.67 0.96
C HIS A 217 5.96 -12.23 2.31
N SER A 218 6.56 -12.79 3.36
CA SER A 218 6.32 -12.40 4.76
C SER A 218 7.57 -11.79 5.38
N TYR A 219 7.41 -10.64 6.00
CA TYR A 219 8.43 -9.86 6.72
C TYR A 219 8.16 -9.80 8.23
N ASN A 220 6.91 -10.00 8.66
CA ASN A 220 6.54 -10.03 10.06
C ASN A 220 7.26 -11.22 10.74
N PRO A 221 8.06 -10.98 11.80
CA PRO A 221 8.84 -12.04 12.46
C PRO A 221 7.99 -13.23 12.91
N LYS A 222 6.70 -13.01 13.25
CA LYS A 222 5.80 -14.10 13.67
C LYS A 222 5.63 -15.17 12.59
N ASN A 223 5.64 -14.75 11.32
CA ASN A 223 5.44 -15.60 10.15
C ASN A 223 6.69 -16.42 9.77
N LYS A 224 7.86 -16.16 10.38
CA LYS A 224 9.12 -16.90 10.14
C LYS A 224 9.52 -17.05 8.65
N GLY A 225 9.14 -16.08 7.82
CA GLY A 225 9.37 -16.10 6.38
C GLY A 225 8.52 -17.09 5.58
N VAL A 226 7.53 -17.77 6.20
CA VAL A 226 6.54 -18.58 5.48
C VAL A 226 5.68 -17.63 4.64
N PRO A 227 5.57 -17.85 3.32
CA PRO A 227 4.87 -16.90 2.44
C PRO A 227 3.35 -16.92 2.67
N PRO A 228 2.66 -15.79 2.45
CA PRO A 228 1.21 -15.77 2.29
C PRO A 228 0.78 -16.54 1.03
N VAL A 229 -0.51 -16.82 0.91
CA VAL A 229 -1.13 -17.17 -0.37
C VAL A 229 -1.86 -15.95 -0.90
N VAL A 230 -1.56 -15.58 -2.14
CA VAL A 230 -2.16 -14.46 -2.86
C VAL A 230 -2.96 -15.04 -4.04
N SER A 231 -4.16 -14.54 -4.24
CA SER A 231 -5.02 -14.93 -5.36
C SER A 231 -5.69 -13.69 -5.93
N ILE A 232 -5.94 -13.67 -7.24
CA ILE A 232 -6.46 -12.50 -7.93
C ILE A 232 -7.57 -12.85 -8.91
N ILE A 233 -8.35 -11.86 -9.32
CA ILE A 233 -9.29 -11.94 -10.44
C ILE A 233 -9.44 -10.58 -11.12
N LYS A 234 -9.67 -10.58 -12.43
CA LYS A 234 -9.96 -9.36 -13.21
C LYS A 234 -11.45 -9.07 -13.29
N ILE A 235 -11.80 -7.80 -13.12
CA ILE A 235 -13.16 -7.23 -13.18
C ILE A 235 -13.22 -6.09 -14.19
N ASN A 236 -14.41 -5.61 -14.53
CA ASN A 236 -14.52 -4.35 -15.28
C ASN A 236 -14.09 -3.18 -14.37
N PRO A 237 -13.18 -2.30 -14.83
CA PRO A 237 -12.84 -1.08 -14.10
C PRO A 237 -14.04 -0.16 -13.90
N VAL A 238 -14.07 0.55 -12.77
CA VAL A 238 -15.02 1.61 -12.44
C VAL A 238 -14.23 2.87 -12.04
N PRO A 239 -13.74 3.65 -13.02
CA PRO A 239 -12.85 4.78 -12.75
C PRO A 239 -13.45 5.83 -11.81
N GLY A 240 -12.61 6.40 -10.96
CA GLY A 240 -12.97 7.37 -9.93
C GLY A 240 -13.29 6.77 -8.56
N GLN A 241 -13.35 5.44 -8.42
CA GLN A 241 -13.65 4.76 -7.16
C GLN A 241 -12.41 4.37 -6.36
N GLY A 242 -11.22 4.41 -6.96
CA GLY A 242 -9.96 4.09 -6.28
C GLY A 242 -9.89 2.64 -5.82
N VAL A 243 -9.39 2.41 -4.60
CA VAL A 243 -9.21 1.08 -4.02
C VAL A 243 -10.11 0.92 -2.79
N VAL A 244 -10.84 -0.19 -2.70
CA VAL A 244 -11.52 -0.61 -1.46
C VAL A 244 -10.74 -1.75 -0.84
N ALA A 245 -10.33 -1.61 0.41
CA ALA A 245 -9.56 -2.61 1.13
C ALA A 245 -10.34 -3.12 2.33
N THR A 246 -10.37 -4.44 2.52
CA THR A 246 -10.87 -5.09 3.73
C THR A 246 -9.78 -5.89 4.40
N GLY A 247 -9.66 -5.73 5.71
CA GLY A 247 -8.77 -6.50 6.57
C GLY A 247 -9.54 -7.25 7.66
N LEU A 248 -9.20 -8.51 7.86
CA LEU A 248 -9.71 -9.37 8.94
C LEU A 248 -8.56 -9.67 9.90
N PHE A 249 -8.64 -9.21 11.15
CA PHE A 249 -7.52 -9.26 12.08
C PHE A 249 -7.93 -9.63 13.50
N ILE A 250 -7.05 -10.34 14.20
CA ILE A 250 -7.30 -10.74 15.59
C ILE A 250 -6.73 -9.65 16.51
N PRO A 251 -7.56 -8.92 17.28
CA PRO A 251 -7.14 -7.71 17.97
C PRO A 251 -6.18 -7.96 19.15
N ILE A 252 -6.10 -9.20 19.64
CA ILE A 252 -5.28 -9.59 20.80
C ILE A 252 -4.09 -10.47 20.40
N ASP A 253 -3.17 -10.68 21.33
CA ASP A 253 -1.93 -11.41 21.08
C ASP A 253 -2.14 -12.90 20.76
N LYS A 254 -3.14 -13.56 21.36
CA LYS A 254 -3.37 -15.01 21.22
C LYS A 254 -4.84 -15.43 21.34
N VAL A 255 -5.21 -16.46 20.59
CA VAL A 255 -6.53 -17.11 20.65
C VAL A 255 -6.46 -18.63 20.49
N ILE A 256 -7.50 -19.35 20.91
CA ILE A 256 -7.60 -20.80 20.78
C ILE A 256 -7.79 -21.22 19.31
N ALA A 257 -6.99 -22.18 18.85
CA ALA A 257 -6.95 -22.67 17.46
C ALA A 257 -8.09 -23.66 17.08
N GLY A 258 -9.22 -23.66 17.81
CA GLY A 258 -10.40 -24.50 17.50
C GLY A 258 -11.03 -25.24 18.70
N PRO A 259 -12.11 -26.00 18.47
CA PRO A 259 -12.90 -26.64 19.53
C PRO A 259 -12.07 -27.54 20.45
N GLY A 260 -12.21 -27.35 21.78
CA GLY A 260 -11.30 -27.82 22.83
C GLY A 260 -11.29 -29.31 23.20
N TRP A 261 -11.65 -30.23 22.30
CA TRP A 261 -11.47 -31.69 22.52
C TRP A 261 -10.06 -32.21 22.15
N MET A 262 -9.23 -31.41 21.47
CA MET A 262 -7.88 -31.78 21.07
C MET A 262 -6.92 -30.64 21.42
N LYS A 263 -6.14 -30.82 22.50
CA LYS A 263 -4.92 -30.07 22.88
C LYS A 263 -4.93 -28.56 22.58
N PHE A 264 -5.10 -27.73 23.60
CA PHE A 264 -5.02 -26.26 23.56
C PHE A 264 -3.72 -25.75 22.89
N ASN A 265 -3.75 -25.59 21.57
CA ASN A 265 -2.82 -24.75 20.82
C ASN A 265 -3.42 -23.35 20.76
N ARG A 266 -2.58 -22.34 20.92
CA ARG A 266 -3.00 -20.95 20.77
C ARG A 266 -2.36 -20.37 19.53
N ASN A 267 -3.17 -19.85 18.63
CA ASN A 267 -2.69 -19.06 17.51
C ASN A 267 -2.32 -17.66 18.00
N LEU A 268 -1.25 -17.12 17.45
CA LEU A 268 -0.88 -15.72 17.60
C LEU A 268 -1.86 -14.88 16.79
N GLY A 269 -2.38 -13.83 17.40
CA GLY A 269 -3.19 -12.82 16.73
C GLY A 269 -2.36 -11.72 16.09
N ASP A 270 -3.01 -10.59 15.79
CA ASP A 270 -2.41 -9.42 15.17
C ASP A 270 -2.00 -8.35 16.19
N ASP A 271 -2.55 -8.41 17.41
CA ASP A 271 -2.22 -7.52 18.53
C ASP A 271 -2.25 -6.03 18.12
N ARG A 272 -3.35 -5.64 17.47
CA ARG A 272 -3.54 -4.30 16.92
C ARG A 272 -5.00 -3.86 17.01
N GLY A 273 -5.23 -2.56 16.83
CA GLY A 273 -6.55 -2.00 16.62
C GLY A 273 -6.83 -1.72 15.14
N PHE A 274 -7.97 -1.07 14.89
CA PHE A 274 -8.32 -0.56 13.59
C PHE A 274 -7.32 0.48 13.07
N ASP A 275 -6.94 0.38 11.81
CA ASP A 275 -5.97 1.28 11.18
C ASP A 275 -6.35 1.55 9.71
N PRO A 276 -6.73 2.80 9.35
CA PRO A 276 -7.01 3.14 7.95
C PRO A 276 -5.78 3.01 7.03
N ASN A 277 -4.58 2.78 7.55
CA ASN A 277 -3.37 2.51 6.77
C ASN A 277 -2.79 1.11 7.05
N PHE A 278 -3.63 0.16 7.50
CA PHE A 278 -3.19 -1.18 7.83
C PHE A 278 -2.37 -1.82 6.70
N SER A 279 -1.33 -2.58 7.08
CA SER A 279 -0.62 -3.39 6.10
C SER A 279 -1.39 -4.68 5.83
N PRO A 280 -1.46 -5.16 4.57
CA PRO A 280 -2.05 -6.48 4.27
C PRO A 280 -1.42 -7.61 5.08
N GLU A 281 -0.14 -7.49 5.46
CA GLU A 281 0.58 -8.47 6.30
C GLU A 281 0.14 -8.47 7.78
N ASP A 282 -0.41 -7.35 8.27
CA ASP A 282 -0.87 -7.20 9.65
C ASP A 282 -2.32 -7.69 9.82
N THR A 283 -2.80 -8.53 8.91
CA THR A 283 -4.13 -9.15 8.94
C THR A 283 -4.00 -10.66 8.89
N ARG A 284 -5.05 -11.42 9.21
CA ARG A 284 -5.11 -12.86 8.91
C ARG A 284 -5.49 -13.07 7.46
N VAL A 285 -6.53 -12.38 7.01
CA VAL A 285 -7.02 -12.36 5.64
C VAL A 285 -7.26 -10.91 5.25
N SER A 286 -6.94 -10.54 4.02
CA SER A 286 -7.32 -9.25 3.45
C SER A 286 -7.70 -9.41 1.99
N TYR A 287 -8.54 -8.51 1.50
CA TYR A 287 -8.82 -8.39 0.08
C TYR A 287 -9.00 -6.94 -0.34
N PHE A 288 -8.61 -6.66 -1.58
CA PHE A 288 -8.54 -5.34 -2.16
C PHE A 288 -9.25 -5.35 -3.50
N ILE A 289 -10.11 -4.36 -3.76
CA ILE A 289 -10.75 -4.11 -5.05
C ILE A 289 -10.15 -2.84 -5.62
N ASP A 290 -9.31 -2.97 -6.65
CA ASP A 290 -8.83 -1.85 -7.44
C ASP A 290 -9.82 -1.59 -8.59
N TYR A 291 -10.68 -0.60 -8.38
CA TYR A 291 -11.65 -0.19 -9.39
C TYR A 291 -11.02 0.59 -10.54
N GLU A 292 -9.86 1.23 -10.36
CA GLU A 292 -9.22 1.99 -11.43
C GLU A 292 -8.66 1.07 -12.51
N ASN A 293 -8.09 -0.07 -12.09
CA ASN A 293 -7.43 -1.01 -12.99
C ASN A 293 -8.19 -2.33 -13.17
N GLY A 294 -9.28 -2.55 -12.43
CA GLY A 294 -10.15 -3.71 -12.57
C GLY A 294 -9.53 -5.01 -12.05
N VAL A 295 -8.97 -4.98 -10.83
CA VAL A 295 -8.33 -6.14 -10.20
C VAL A 295 -8.85 -6.31 -8.78
N ILE A 296 -9.22 -7.54 -8.42
CA ILE A 296 -9.42 -7.93 -7.03
C ILE A 296 -8.25 -8.80 -6.61
N VAL A 297 -7.67 -8.52 -5.44
CA VAL A 297 -6.61 -9.31 -4.80
C VAL A 297 -7.12 -9.81 -3.47
N ALA A 298 -6.90 -11.08 -3.16
CA ALA A 298 -7.08 -11.65 -1.84
C ALA A 298 -5.74 -12.22 -1.34
N ARG A 299 -5.48 -12.05 -0.05
CA ARG A 299 -4.25 -12.47 0.62
C ARG A 299 -4.61 -13.15 1.93
N GLN A 300 -4.12 -14.38 2.12
CA GLN A 300 -4.13 -15.06 3.42
C GLN A 300 -2.70 -15.15 3.96
N ASN A 301 -2.48 -14.57 5.13
CA ASN A 301 -1.19 -14.65 5.81
C ASN A 301 -1.06 -15.97 6.60
N PRO A 302 0.17 -16.39 6.95
CA PRO A 302 0.38 -17.60 7.73
C PRO A 302 -0.30 -17.56 9.10
N SER A 303 -0.89 -18.69 9.51
CA SER A 303 -1.19 -18.96 10.91
C SER A 303 0.09 -19.33 11.65
N CYS A 304 0.24 -18.80 12.85
CA CYS A 304 1.38 -19.05 13.72
C CYS A 304 0.86 -19.45 15.09
N ASP A 305 1.37 -20.51 15.70
CA ASP A 305 1.02 -20.87 17.07
C ASP A 305 2.10 -20.46 18.10
N ASP A 306 1.73 -20.48 19.38
CA ASP A 306 2.60 -20.17 20.51
C ASP A 306 3.75 -21.17 20.74
N LYS A 307 3.76 -22.27 19.97
CA LYS A 307 4.84 -23.28 19.93
C LYS A 307 5.79 -23.06 18.76
N GLY A 308 5.49 -22.07 17.93
CA GLY A 308 6.30 -21.68 16.79
C GLY A 308 6.05 -22.50 15.53
N ASN A 309 4.96 -23.25 15.44
CA ASN A 309 4.51 -23.82 14.18
C ASN A 309 3.93 -22.70 13.32
N VAL A 310 4.26 -22.73 12.02
CA VAL A 310 3.78 -21.75 11.06
C VAL A 310 3.34 -22.46 9.80
N LYS A 311 2.14 -22.14 9.30
CA LYS A 311 1.59 -22.71 8.09
C LYS A 311 0.61 -21.75 7.45
N THR A 312 0.54 -21.73 6.13
CA THR A 312 -0.40 -20.90 5.38
C THR A 312 -1.53 -21.76 4.81
N GLY A 313 -2.76 -21.29 4.96
CA GLY A 313 -3.93 -21.87 4.31
C GLY A 313 -4.08 -21.31 2.90
N THR A 314 -4.92 -21.95 2.10
CA THR A 314 -5.34 -21.37 0.82
C THR A 314 -6.73 -20.76 1.05
N PRO A 315 -6.90 -19.45 0.86
CA PRO A 315 -8.20 -18.83 1.05
C PRO A 315 -9.11 -19.25 -0.10
N SER A 316 -10.37 -19.54 0.20
CA SER A 316 -11.39 -19.65 -0.83
C SER A 316 -12.03 -18.28 -0.97
N VAL A 317 -11.83 -17.63 -2.11
CA VAL A 317 -12.45 -16.33 -2.41
C VAL A 317 -13.06 -16.40 -3.78
N GLN A 318 -14.31 -15.95 -3.87
CA GLN A 318 -15.06 -15.88 -5.11
C GLN A 318 -15.59 -14.47 -5.30
N ALA A 319 -15.70 -14.04 -6.54
CA ALA A 319 -16.26 -12.74 -6.86
C ALA A 319 -17.32 -12.80 -7.96
N SER A 320 -18.21 -11.80 -7.95
CA SER A 320 -19.14 -11.48 -9.03
C SER A 320 -19.26 -9.96 -9.16
N GLN A 321 -19.62 -9.48 -10.35
CA GLN A 321 -19.77 -8.05 -10.61
C GLN A 321 -21.04 -7.76 -11.42
N LEU A 322 -21.85 -6.81 -10.96
CA LEU A 322 -23.00 -6.29 -11.68
C LEU A 322 -22.57 -5.26 -12.75
N PRO A 323 -23.44 -4.97 -13.75
CA PRO A 323 -23.11 -4.00 -14.81
C PRO A 323 -22.85 -2.57 -14.32
N ASP A 324 -23.35 -2.19 -13.15
CA ASP A 324 -23.10 -0.88 -12.53
C ASP A 324 -21.77 -0.81 -11.77
N GLY A 325 -20.99 -1.89 -11.79
CA GLY A 325 -19.71 -1.97 -11.13
C GLY A 325 -19.76 -2.54 -9.71
N THR A 326 -20.95 -2.81 -9.15
CA THR A 326 -21.09 -3.42 -7.83
C THR A 326 -20.44 -4.79 -7.79
N VAL A 327 -19.56 -5.02 -6.81
CA VAL A 327 -18.82 -6.27 -6.63
C VAL A 327 -19.34 -7.00 -5.39
N ALA A 328 -19.63 -8.28 -5.53
CA ALA A 328 -19.82 -9.19 -4.40
C ALA A 328 -18.57 -10.08 -4.25
N ILE A 329 -18.09 -10.23 -3.02
CA ILE A 329 -16.97 -11.10 -2.65
C ILE A 329 -17.47 -12.06 -1.57
N ALA A 330 -17.36 -13.36 -1.83
CA ALA A 330 -17.54 -14.40 -0.82
C ALA A 330 -16.15 -14.89 -0.41
N TYR A 331 -15.92 -15.04 0.89
CA TYR A 331 -14.62 -15.45 1.41
C TYR A 331 -14.78 -16.53 2.49
N ASP A 332 -13.83 -17.46 2.52
CA ASP A 332 -13.68 -18.48 3.54
C ASP A 332 -12.18 -18.70 3.81
N GLY A 333 -11.76 -18.32 5.01
CA GLY A 333 -10.41 -18.45 5.53
C GLY A 333 -10.35 -19.51 6.63
N TRP A 334 -9.66 -20.61 6.34
CA TRP A 334 -9.44 -21.67 7.32
C TRP A 334 -8.09 -21.55 8.04
N ASP A 335 -8.03 -21.98 9.30
CA ASP A 335 -6.77 -22.09 10.05
C ASP A 335 -6.01 -23.37 9.68
N PRO A 336 -4.89 -23.31 8.94
CA PRO A 336 -4.11 -24.47 8.51
C PRO A 336 -3.46 -25.27 9.65
N LEU A 337 -3.42 -24.71 10.87
CA LEU A 337 -2.90 -25.36 12.08
C LEU A 337 -3.97 -26.06 12.91
N ALA A 338 -5.26 -25.84 12.60
CA ALA A 338 -6.35 -26.53 13.27
C ALA A 338 -6.30 -28.05 12.95
N PRO A 339 -6.75 -28.93 13.87
CA PRO A 339 -6.92 -30.35 13.58
C PRO A 339 -7.82 -30.55 12.34
N PRO A 340 -7.73 -31.66 11.60
CA PRO A 340 -8.66 -31.93 10.50
C PRO A 340 -10.10 -32.15 10.99
N GLY A 341 -11.11 -31.67 10.26
CA GLY A 341 -12.53 -31.77 10.60
C GLY A 341 -13.31 -30.46 10.86
N PRO A 342 -12.72 -29.38 11.42
CA PRO A 342 -13.34 -28.07 11.62
C PRO A 342 -13.90 -27.44 10.33
N GLU A 343 -13.27 -27.71 9.18
CA GLU A 343 -13.76 -27.28 7.87
C GLU A 343 -15.12 -27.87 7.50
N LYS A 344 -15.49 -29.01 8.10
CA LYS A 344 -16.74 -29.72 7.83
C LYS A 344 -17.87 -29.32 8.77
N VAL A 345 -17.59 -28.44 9.74
CA VAL A 345 -18.55 -27.98 10.75
C VAL A 345 -18.67 -26.45 10.78
N GLY A 346 -18.25 -25.77 9.71
CA GLY A 346 -18.39 -24.31 9.57
C GLY A 346 -17.48 -23.50 10.50
N TRP A 347 -16.39 -24.09 10.99
CA TRP A 347 -15.42 -23.39 11.84
C TRP A 347 -14.34 -22.72 10.99
N SER A 348 -14.72 -21.66 10.31
CA SER A 348 -13.82 -20.83 9.51
C SER A 348 -14.20 -19.36 9.59
N VAL A 349 -13.28 -18.48 9.22
CA VAL A 349 -13.58 -17.04 9.08
C VAL A 349 -14.19 -16.85 7.71
N ASN A 350 -15.50 -16.62 7.66
CA ASN A 350 -16.23 -16.58 6.40
C ASN A 350 -17.30 -15.50 6.37
N GLY A 351 -17.73 -15.16 5.16
CA GLY A 351 -18.77 -14.16 4.95
C GLY A 351 -18.91 -13.76 3.49
N GLN A 352 -19.78 -12.79 3.27
CA GLN A 352 -20.00 -12.17 1.97
C GLN A 352 -20.04 -10.66 2.11
N THR A 353 -19.30 -9.96 1.25
CA THR A 353 -19.19 -8.51 1.23
C THR A 353 -19.60 -7.99 -0.13
N ILE A 354 -20.54 -7.05 -0.15
CA ILE A 354 -20.99 -6.35 -1.34
C ILE A 354 -20.50 -4.90 -1.27
N VAL A 355 -19.75 -4.50 -2.29
CA VAL A 355 -19.22 -3.15 -2.45
C VAL A 355 -19.93 -2.49 -3.63
N THR A 356 -20.72 -1.45 -3.36
CA THR A 356 -21.46 -0.71 -4.39
C THR A 356 -20.78 0.65 -4.62
N PRO A 357 -20.17 0.89 -5.81
CA PRO A 357 -19.66 2.18 -6.22
C PRO A 357 -20.70 3.32 -6.18
N GLY A 358 -20.25 4.56 -5.91
CA GLY A 358 -21.14 5.72 -5.88
C GLY A 358 -20.42 7.06 -6.09
N GLN A 359 -21.17 8.13 -6.41
CA GLN A 359 -20.61 9.46 -6.67
C GLN A 359 -19.85 10.07 -5.47
N GLY A 360 -20.18 9.65 -4.24
CA GLY A 360 -19.56 10.15 -3.00
C GLY A 360 -18.48 9.24 -2.42
N GLY A 361 -18.20 8.11 -3.07
CA GLY A 361 -17.52 6.97 -2.48
C GLY A 361 -18.39 5.71 -2.58
N ALA A 362 -17.77 4.56 -2.37
CA ALA A 362 -18.46 3.28 -2.32
C ALA A 362 -19.22 3.14 -0.99
N ARG A 363 -20.25 2.30 -0.98
CA ARG A 363 -20.86 1.77 0.24
C ARG A 363 -20.57 0.29 0.34
N VAL A 364 -20.57 -0.22 1.58
CA VAL A 364 -20.35 -1.64 1.86
C VAL A 364 -21.49 -2.20 2.70
N SER A 365 -21.88 -3.42 2.38
CA SER A 365 -22.84 -4.22 3.14
C SER A 365 -22.43 -5.68 3.06
N GLY A 366 -22.93 -6.53 3.95
CA GLY A 366 -22.58 -7.93 3.93
C GLY A 366 -23.05 -8.70 5.14
N GLU A 367 -22.58 -9.92 5.22
CA GLU A 367 -22.67 -10.80 6.38
C GLU A 367 -21.26 -11.30 6.69
N ALA A 368 -20.87 -11.29 7.96
CA ALA A 368 -19.57 -11.76 8.42
C ALA A 368 -19.74 -12.59 9.68
N THR A 369 -18.83 -13.54 9.88
CA THR A 369 -18.66 -14.20 11.19
C THR A 369 -18.34 -13.18 12.27
N ASP A 370 -18.86 -13.35 13.50
CA ASP A 370 -18.63 -12.45 14.65
C ASP A 370 -17.16 -12.46 15.16
N PHE A 371 -16.28 -13.20 14.49
CA PHE A 371 -14.83 -13.23 14.74
C PHE A 371 -14.07 -13.56 13.45
N PRO A 372 -12.95 -12.88 13.13
CA PRO A 372 -12.23 -11.88 13.93
C PRO A 372 -12.77 -10.46 13.68
N SER A 373 -12.07 -9.41 14.11
CA SER A 373 -12.47 -8.03 13.80
C SER A 373 -12.28 -7.75 12.30
N MET A 374 -13.18 -6.95 11.73
CA MET A 374 -13.21 -6.58 10.31
C MET A 374 -13.09 -5.07 10.14
N GLU A 375 -12.28 -4.62 9.18
CA GLU A 375 -12.18 -3.21 8.81
C GLU A 375 -12.22 -3.05 7.29
N THR A 376 -12.99 -2.08 6.81
CA THR A 376 -13.11 -1.75 5.39
C THR A 376 -12.95 -0.26 5.16
N TYR A 377 -12.01 0.10 4.28
CA TYR A 377 -11.72 1.47 3.89
C TYR A 377 -11.76 1.63 2.38
N GLN A 378 -12.05 2.86 1.93
CA GLN A 378 -11.88 3.27 0.53
C GLN A 378 -10.78 4.33 0.44
N TYR A 379 -9.87 4.16 -0.51
CA TYR A 379 -8.82 5.10 -0.87
C TYR A 379 -9.11 5.70 -2.23
N LEU A 380 -9.61 6.94 -2.23
CA LEU A 380 -10.01 7.63 -3.46
C LEU A 380 -8.80 8.13 -4.25
N PRO A 381 -8.90 8.28 -5.58
CA PRO A 381 -7.80 8.77 -6.42
C PRO A 381 -7.30 10.18 -6.08
N ASP A 382 -8.12 10.97 -5.36
CA ASP A 382 -7.76 12.31 -4.88
C ASP A 382 -7.00 12.32 -3.55
N GLY A 383 -6.65 11.14 -3.02
CA GLY A 383 -5.90 10.96 -1.78
C GLY A 383 -6.76 10.94 -0.52
N ARG A 384 -8.10 11.09 -0.62
CA ARG A 384 -8.99 10.95 0.53
C ARG A 384 -9.19 9.48 0.90
N THR A 385 -9.21 9.20 2.20
CA THR A 385 -9.59 7.90 2.76
C THR A 385 -10.97 7.99 3.40
N GLN A 386 -11.82 6.99 3.17
CA GLN A 386 -13.12 6.85 3.82
C GLN A 386 -13.17 5.56 4.64
N VAL A 387 -13.77 5.64 5.82
CA VAL A 387 -14.13 4.47 6.61
C VAL A 387 -15.49 3.98 6.10
N LEU A 388 -15.53 2.77 5.56
CA LEU A 388 -16.77 2.18 5.06
C LEU A 388 -17.42 1.31 6.14
N HIS A 389 -16.62 0.52 6.85
CA HIS A 389 -17.10 -0.37 7.89
C HIS A 389 -15.98 -0.71 8.88
N GLN A 390 -16.35 -0.85 10.15
CA GLN A 390 -15.49 -1.37 11.21
C GLN A 390 -16.39 -2.21 12.11
N ASP A 391 -16.01 -3.46 12.28
CA ASP A 391 -16.68 -4.39 13.16
C ASP A 391 -15.66 -5.01 14.12
N ASP A 392 -15.96 -4.91 15.40
CA ASP A 392 -15.09 -5.36 16.47
C ASP A 392 -15.64 -6.69 16.99
N ALA A 393 -14.81 -7.73 16.98
CA ALA A 393 -15.16 -9.05 17.49
C ALA A 393 -15.62 -9.05 18.97
N GLY A 394 -15.46 -7.93 19.69
CA GLY A 394 -16.14 -7.59 20.94
C GLY A 394 -15.64 -8.34 22.18
N ASP A 395 -15.30 -9.62 22.04
CA ASP A 395 -14.66 -10.44 23.06
C ASP A 395 -13.15 -10.51 22.80
N HIS A 396 -12.42 -9.62 23.47
CA HIS A 396 -10.95 -9.56 23.43
C HIS A 396 -10.33 -10.57 24.41
N HIS A 397 -10.81 -11.81 24.36
CA HIS A 397 -10.34 -12.92 25.18
C HIS A 397 -9.85 -14.08 24.31
N GLU A 398 -8.93 -14.90 24.84
CA GLU A 398 -8.34 -16.03 24.10
C GLU A 398 -9.40 -17.04 23.58
N THR A 399 -10.58 -17.05 24.18
CA THR A 399 -11.72 -17.92 23.81
C THR A 399 -12.68 -17.28 22.82
N GLY A 400 -12.44 -16.04 22.35
CA GLY A 400 -13.32 -15.34 21.40
C GLY A 400 -13.74 -16.18 20.19
N PRO A 401 -12.81 -16.91 19.50
CA PRO A 401 -13.19 -17.80 18.41
C PRO A 401 -14.20 -18.88 18.82
N MET A 402 -14.15 -19.33 20.08
CA MET A 402 -15.06 -20.38 20.54
C MET A 402 -16.51 -19.93 20.66
N ALA A 403 -16.71 -18.65 20.98
CA ALA A 403 -18.02 -18.07 21.18
C ALA A 403 -18.62 -17.52 19.89
N ASN A 404 -17.77 -16.93 19.04
CA ASN A 404 -18.23 -16.00 17.99
C ASN A 404 -18.03 -16.54 16.57
N LEU A 405 -17.06 -17.41 16.34
CA LEU A 405 -16.76 -17.93 14.99
C LEU A 405 -17.90 -18.77 14.37
N PRO A 406 -18.77 -19.46 15.14
CA PRO A 406 -19.99 -20.09 14.61
C PRO A 406 -21.18 -19.15 14.36
N LEU A 407 -21.06 -17.87 14.70
CA LEU A 407 -22.13 -16.89 14.63
C LEU A 407 -21.83 -15.86 13.54
N HIS A 408 -22.89 -15.27 13.00
CA HIS A 408 -22.82 -14.26 11.94
C HIS A 408 -23.78 -13.12 12.24
N HIS A 409 -23.45 -11.95 11.69
CA HIS A 409 -24.36 -10.82 11.64
C HIS A 409 -24.29 -10.09 10.30
N ASP A 410 -25.41 -9.46 9.95
CA ASP A 410 -25.51 -8.58 8.79
C ASP A 410 -25.01 -7.17 9.14
N TYR A 411 -24.41 -6.51 8.16
CA TYR A 411 -24.07 -5.09 8.22
C TYR A 411 -24.46 -4.38 6.91
N GLY A 412 -24.77 -3.08 7.03
CA GLY A 412 -25.31 -2.30 5.92
C GLY A 412 -26.66 -2.82 5.42
N ASP A 413 -27.00 -2.51 4.16
CA ASP A 413 -28.27 -2.94 3.53
C ASP A 413 -28.12 -4.31 2.84
N TYR A 414 -27.49 -5.29 3.51
CA TYR A 414 -27.02 -6.54 2.87
C TYR A 414 -28.10 -7.26 2.07
N LYS A 415 -29.29 -7.47 2.65
CA LYS A 415 -30.39 -8.19 1.98
C LYS A 415 -30.84 -7.49 0.69
N ASP A 416 -31.01 -6.16 0.74
CA ASP A 416 -31.44 -5.38 -0.42
C ASP A 416 -30.35 -5.36 -1.51
N ASP A 417 -29.08 -5.38 -1.12
CA ASP A 417 -27.95 -5.44 -2.05
C ASP A 417 -27.75 -6.83 -2.65
N LEU A 418 -27.98 -7.89 -1.87
CA LEU A 418 -27.92 -9.28 -2.30
C LEU A 418 -29.00 -9.58 -3.35
N ASP A 419 -30.22 -9.08 -3.16
CA ASP A 419 -31.36 -9.25 -4.08
C ASP A 419 -31.10 -8.67 -5.49
N ARG A 420 -30.07 -7.83 -5.65
CA ARG A 420 -29.65 -7.30 -6.97
C ARG A 420 -28.88 -8.33 -7.79
N PHE A 421 -28.29 -9.33 -7.14
CA PHE A 421 -27.55 -10.39 -7.80
C PHE A 421 -28.47 -11.55 -8.19
N PRO A 422 -28.25 -12.19 -9.36
CA PRO A 422 -28.94 -13.43 -9.68
C PRO A 422 -28.55 -14.52 -8.67
N THR A 423 -29.52 -15.24 -8.10
CA THR A 423 -29.28 -16.28 -7.09
C THR A 423 -29.36 -17.70 -7.65
N GLU A 424 -28.54 -18.61 -7.10
CA GLU A 424 -28.61 -20.03 -7.43
C GLU A 424 -29.94 -20.61 -6.93
N THR A 425 -30.59 -21.37 -7.80
CA THR A 425 -31.85 -22.04 -7.47
C THR A 425 -31.64 -23.55 -7.45
N TYR A 426 -31.95 -24.15 -6.30
CA TYR A 426 -31.92 -25.60 -6.14
C TYR A 426 -33.32 -26.18 -6.34
N VAL A 427 -33.42 -27.23 -7.16
CA VAL A 427 -34.67 -28.02 -7.28
C VAL A 427 -34.52 -29.28 -6.43
N SER A 428 -35.30 -29.37 -5.35
CA SER A 428 -35.27 -30.53 -4.45
C SER A 428 -35.67 -31.83 -5.15
N PRO A 429 -34.91 -32.92 -5.03
CA PRO A 429 -35.24 -34.24 -5.60
C PRO A 429 -36.51 -34.88 -5.03
N GLY A 430 -37.10 -34.31 -3.96
CA GLY A 430 -38.29 -34.84 -3.30
C GLY A 430 -39.52 -33.96 -3.49
N ASN A 431 -40.49 -34.43 -4.29
CA ASN A 431 -41.92 -34.02 -4.45
C ASN A 431 -42.38 -32.56 -4.28
N HIS A 432 -41.48 -31.59 -4.19
CA HIS A 432 -41.77 -30.16 -4.24
C HIS A 432 -41.05 -29.60 -5.46
N SER A 433 -41.79 -29.43 -6.56
CA SER A 433 -41.29 -28.85 -7.82
C SER A 433 -41.06 -27.34 -7.75
N TYR A 434 -40.83 -26.79 -6.55
CA TYR A 434 -40.59 -25.37 -6.33
C TYR A 434 -39.08 -25.15 -6.21
N PRO A 435 -38.47 -24.27 -7.01
CA PRO A 435 -37.08 -23.87 -6.81
C PRO A 435 -36.94 -23.23 -5.44
N ILE A 436 -35.92 -23.66 -4.69
CA ILE A 436 -35.50 -23.07 -3.42
C ILE A 436 -34.34 -22.13 -3.76
N ASP A 437 -34.52 -20.84 -3.45
CA ASP A 437 -33.42 -19.88 -3.50
C ASP A 437 -32.46 -20.19 -2.34
N LEU A 438 -31.18 -20.39 -2.67
CA LEU A 438 -30.14 -20.68 -1.68
C LEU A 438 -29.56 -19.41 -1.07
N GLY A 439 -29.83 -18.23 -1.64
CA GLY A 439 -29.15 -16.97 -1.30
C GLY A 439 -27.74 -16.85 -1.89
N ASP A 440 -27.22 -17.92 -2.50
CA ASP A 440 -25.91 -17.94 -3.14
C ASP A 440 -25.95 -17.18 -4.48
N ILE A 441 -24.98 -16.31 -4.73
CA ILE A 441 -24.89 -15.56 -5.99
C ILE A 441 -24.50 -16.51 -7.13
N THR A 442 -25.32 -16.55 -8.18
CA THR A 442 -25.06 -17.38 -9.37
C THR A 442 -23.78 -16.95 -10.06
N GLY A 443 -22.94 -17.93 -10.39
CA GLY A 443 -21.87 -17.75 -11.35
C GLY A 443 -20.69 -16.93 -10.83
N MET A 444 -20.52 -16.83 -9.51
CA MET A 444 -19.27 -16.37 -8.92
C MET A 444 -18.08 -17.14 -9.50
N THR A 445 -16.97 -16.45 -9.68
CA THR A 445 -15.73 -17.04 -10.19
C THR A 445 -14.70 -17.04 -9.06
N ASP A 446 -14.05 -18.18 -8.87
CA ASP A 446 -12.92 -18.30 -7.95
C ASP A 446 -11.78 -17.36 -8.36
N LEU A 447 -11.16 -16.73 -7.37
CA LEU A 447 -9.87 -16.08 -7.56
C LEU A 447 -8.82 -17.16 -7.87
N GLY A 448 -7.80 -16.78 -8.66
CA GLY A 448 -6.79 -17.71 -9.15
C GLY A 448 -5.38 -17.15 -9.05
N ASP A 449 -4.46 -17.83 -9.72
CA ASP A 449 -3.04 -17.53 -9.68
C ASP A 449 -2.71 -16.16 -10.31
N PRO A 450 -1.83 -15.34 -9.70
CA PRO A 450 -1.38 -14.07 -10.27
C PRO A 450 -0.75 -14.14 -11.66
N GLU A 451 -0.09 -15.25 -12.02
CA GLU A 451 0.54 -15.42 -13.33
C GLU A 451 -0.51 -15.58 -14.46
N ASN A 452 -1.68 -16.11 -14.12
CA ASN A 452 -2.78 -16.33 -15.07
C ASN A 452 -4.13 -16.02 -14.41
N PRO A 453 -4.43 -14.72 -14.19
CA PRO A 453 -5.63 -14.30 -13.49
C PRO A 453 -6.90 -14.79 -14.20
N PRO A 454 -7.85 -15.39 -13.48
CA PRO A 454 -9.20 -15.55 -14.00
C PRO A 454 -9.80 -14.18 -14.32
N VAL A 455 -10.79 -14.20 -15.21
CA VAL A 455 -11.57 -13.03 -15.59
C VAL A 455 -13.02 -13.32 -15.23
N LEU A 456 -13.72 -12.39 -14.57
CA LEU A 456 -15.13 -12.57 -14.23
C LEU A 456 -15.96 -12.84 -15.49
N LYS A 457 -16.95 -13.73 -15.35
CA LYS A 457 -17.90 -14.03 -16.42
C LYS A 457 -18.65 -12.76 -16.82
N GLY A 458 -18.58 -12.37 -18.10
CA GLY A 458 -19.26 -11.19 -18.63
C GLY A 458 -18.38 -9.94 -18.74
N VAL A 459 -17.14 -9.98 -18.27
CA VAL A 459 -16.11 -8.95 -18.54
C VAL A 459 -15.55 -9.14 -19.96
N ARG A 460 -15.50 -8.08 -20.76
CA ARG A 460 -14.96 -8.08 -22.13
C ARG A 460 -13.96 -6.97 -22.37
#